data_AF-A0A7V1ZGI6-F1
#
_entry.id   AF-A0A7V1ZGI6-F1
#
_cell.length_a   1.000
_cell.length_b   1.000
_cell.length_c   1.000
_cell.angle_alpha   90.00
_cell.angle_beta   90.00
_cell.angle_gamma   90.00
#
_symmetry.space_group_name_H-M   'P 1'
#
loop_
_entity.id
_entity.type
_entity.pdbx_description
1 polymer ?
#
loop_
_entity_poly.entity_id
_entity_poly.type
_entity_poly.pdbx_seq_one_letter_code
_entity_poly.pdbx_strand_id
1 'polypeptide(L)'
;MSKFLDDLKLYALKVLISLSKFIPDFILYLIFKTTAKIWFLIDNKRKLAVKNNLEIILGYSNNHLIYETFENYMLNFVDFLKSKHRNCQNILSNLKVENFEILEKTYR
;
A
#
# COMPACT_ATOMS: atom_id res chain seq x y z
N MET A 1 0.58 1.76 28.44
CA MET A 1 -0.27 0.90 27.58
C MET A 1 -0.05 1.16 26.08
N SER A 2 0.02 2.42 25.61
CA SER A 2 0.23 2.72 24.17
C SER A 2 1.57 2.21 23.64
N LYS A 3 2.68 2.47 24.35
CA LYS A 3 4.03 2.07 23.93
C LYS A 3 4.16 0.56 23.68
N PHE A 4 3.60 -0.27 24.57
CA PHE A 4 3.59 -1.73 24.42
C PHE A 4 2.84 -2.19 23.16
N LEU A 5 1.67 -1.59 22.87
CA LEU A 5 0.91 -1.92 21.66
C LEU A 5 1.63 -1.48 20.39
N ASP A 6 2.33 -0.35 20.42
CA ASP A 6 3.09 0.14 19.28
C ASP A 6 4.34 -0.72 19.03
N ASP A 7 5.03 -1.15 20.09
CA ASP A 7 6.14 -2.10 20.01
C ASP A 7 5.67 -3.47 19.46
N LEU A 8 4.49 -3.94 19.86
CA LEU A 8 3.89 -5.17 19.34
C LEU A 8 3.54 -5.06 17.86
N LYS A 9 2.93 -3.95 17.42
CA LYS A 9 2.66 -3.69 15.99
C LYS A 9 3.95 -3.68 15.18
N LEU A 10 4.99 -3.03 15.70
CA LEU A 10 6.29 -2.96 15.04
C LEU A 10 6.93 -4.35 14.93
N TYR A 11 6.83 -5.16 15.99
CA TYR A 11 7.31 -6.53 15.98
C TYR A 11 6.55 -7.39 14.97
N ALA A 12 5.22 -7.33 14.96
CA ALA A 12 4.39 -8.05 13.99
C ALA A 12 4.73 -7.65 12.55
N LEU A 13 4.97 -6.36 12.29
CA LEU A 13 5.42 -5.87 10.99
C LEU A 13 6.77 -6.46 10.57
N LYS A 14 7.74 -6.52 11.50
CA LYS A 14 9.05 -7.13 11.23
C LYS A 14 8.92 -8.61 10.87
N VAL A 15 8.10 -9.35 11.62
CA VAL A 15 7.82 -10.77 11.33
C VAL A 15 7.21 -10.92 9.94
N LEU A 16 6.23 -10.08 9.61
CA LEU A 16 5.56 -10.11 8.30
C LEU A 16 6.53 -9.82 7.15
N ILE A 17 7.44 -8.86 7.31
CA ILE A 17 8.50 -8.56 6.32
C ILE A 17 9.45 -9.74 6.15
N SER A 18 9.83 -10.41 7.24
CA SER A 18 10.71 -11.59 7.17
C SER A 18 10.03 -12.77 6.46
N LEU A 19 8.74 -13.00 6.76
CA LEU A 19 7.97 -14.07 6.14
C LEU A 19 7.66 -13.81 4.66
N SER A 20 7.41 -12.56 4.29
CA SER A 20 7.04 -12.21 2.90
C SER A 20 8.11 -12.60 1.88
N LYS A 21 9.38 -12.70 2.30
CA LYS A 21 10.50 -13.18 1.45
C LYS A 21 10.29 -14.59 0.90
N PHE A 22 9.57 -15.44 1.64
CA PHE A 22 9.37 -16.84 1.30
C PHE A 22 8.04 -17.11 0.61
N ILE A 23 7.18 -16.10 0.48
CA ILE A 23 5.85 -16.24 -0.10
C ILE A 23 5.90 -15.72 -1.55
N PRO A 24 5.49 -16.52 -2.54
CA PRO A 24 5.37 -16.08 -3.92
C PRO A 24 4.50 -14.83 -4.07
N ASP A 25 4.90 -13.96 -5.00
CA ASP A 25 4.29 -12.65 -5.25
C ASP A 25 2.77 -12.71 -5.50
N PHE A 26 2.32 -13.70 -6.27
CA PHE A 26 0.90 -13.87 -6.60
C PHE A 26 0.08 -14.32 -5.38
N ILE A 27 0.69 -15.06 -4.44
CA ILE A 27 0.03 -15.50 -3.20
C ILE A 27 -0.15 -14.30 -2.27
N LEU A 28 0.91 -13.50 -2.09
CA LEU A 28 0.80 -12.24 -1.33
C LEU A 28 -0.29 -11.34 -1.92
N TYR A 29 -0.30 -11.16 -3.24
CA TYR A 29 -1.32 -10.38 -3.93
C TYR A 29 -2.72 -10.90 -3.64
N LEU A 30 -2.95 -12.22 -3.75
CA LEU A 30 -4.24 -12.84 -3.49
C LEU A 30 -4.70 -12.66 -2.04
N ILE A 31 -3.79 -12.85 -1.07
CA ILE A 31 -4.08 -12.66 0.36
C ILE A 31 -4.55 -11.23 0.59
N PHE A 32 -3.75 -10.23 0.19
CA PHE A 32 -4.07 -8.82 0.45
C PHE A 32 -5.30 -8.33 -0.32
N LYS A 33 -5.52 -8.83 -1.54
CA LYS A 33 -6.75 -8.56 -2.30
C LYS A 33 -7.98 -9.10 -1.56
N THR A 34 -7.90 -10.31 -1.03
CA THR A 34 -8.98 -10.92 -0.25
C THR A 34 -9.20 -10.18 1.07
N THR A 35 -8.12 -9.79 1.75
CA THR A 35 -8.18 -9.00 2.98
C THR A 35 -8.82 -7.64 2.75
N ALA A 36 -8.53 -6.96 1.63
CA ALA A 36 -9.16 -5.70 1.27
C ALA A 36 -10.68 -5.82 1.17
N LYS A 37 -11.16 -6.90 0.54
CA LYS A 37 -12.59 -7.20 0.43
C LYS A 37 -13.24 -7.44 1.80
N ILE A 38 -12.60 -8.23 2.65
CA ILE A 38 -13.10 -8.48 4.01
C ILE A 38 -13.17 -7.18 4.81
N TRP A 39 -12.09 -6.39 4.79
CA TRP A 39 -12.00 -5.13 5.50
C TRP A 39 -13.01 -4.09 5.02
N PHE A 40 -13.25 -4.03 3.71
CA PHE A 40 -14.27 -3.14 3.15
C PHE A 40 -15.68 -3.46 3.66
N LEU A 41 -15.96 -4.73 3.97
CA LEU A 41 -17.26 -5.16 4.51
C LEU A 41 -17.41 -4.86 6.01
N ILE A 42 -16.33 -4.95 6.78
CA ILE A 42 -16.40 -4.89 8.26
C ILE A 42 -15.96 -3.53 8.85
N ASP A 43 -15.05 -2.79 8.20
CA ASP A 43 -14.47 -1.55 8.73
C ASP A 43 -15.22 -0.31 8.22
N ASN A 44 -16.42 -0.11 8.75
CA ASN A 44 -17.27 1.04 8.42
C ASN A 44 -16.61 2.38 8.73
N LYS A 45 -15.74 2.43 9.75
CA LYS A 45 -15.07 3.66 10.17
C LYS A 45 -14.08 4.13 9.10
N ARG A 46 -13.20 3.23 8.64
CA ARG A 46 -12.27 3.58 7.54
C ARG A 46 -13.02 3.81 6.24
N LYS A 47 -14.10 3.05 5.97
CA LYS A 47 -14.92 3.24 4.77
C LYS A 47 -15.49 4.67 4.70
N LEU A 48 -16.01 5.16 5.82
CA LEU A 48 -16.50 6.53 5.94
C LEU A 48 -15.38 7.56 5.77
N ALA A 49 -14.21 7.32 6.36
CA ALA A 49 -13.06 8.22 6.21
C ALA A 49 -12.61 8.36 4.74
N VAL A 50 -12.51 7.24 4.01
CA VAL A 50 -12.17 7.26 2.59
C VAL A 50 -13.25 7.96 1.77
N LYS A 51 -14.53 7.69 2.06
CA LYS A 51 -15.66 8.39 1.43
C LYS A 51 -15.51 9.90 1.55
N ASN A 52 -15.33 10.41 2.76
CA ASN A 52 -15.22 11.85 3.03
C ASN A 52 -14.00 12.45 2.30
N ASN A 53 -12.86 11.75 2.31
CA ASN A 53 -11.67 12.22 1.63
C ASN A 53 -11.85 12.30 0.10
N LEU A 54 -12.53 11.31 -0.50
CA LEU A 54 -12.83 11.34 -1.93
C LEU A 54 -13.79 12.48 -2.28
N GLU A 55 -14.79 12.76 -1.45
CA GLU A 55 -15.69 13.90 -1.65
C GLU A 55 -14.97 15.24 -1.53
N ILE A 56 -13.99 15.36 -0.63
CA ILE A 56 -13.16 16.58 -0.51
C ILE A 56 -12.26 16.77 -1.75
N ILE A 57 -11.64 15.70 -2.24
CA ILE A 57 -10.63 15.79 -3.32
C ILE A 57 -11.28 15.87 -4.71
N LEU A 58 -12.32 15.06 -4.94
CA LEU A 58 -12.94 14.86 -6.26
C LEU A 58 -14.34 15.49 -6.36
N GLY A 59 -14.94 15.89 -5.24
CA GLY A 59 -16.32 16.42 -5.20
C GLY A 59 -17.40 15.35 -5.22
N TYR A 60 -17.05 14.05 -5.32
CA TYR A 60 -18.00 12.95 -5.27
C TYR A 60 -17.36 11.65 -4.77
N SER A 61 -18.19 10.70 -4.36
CA SER A 61 -17.78 9.35 -4.01
C SER A 61 -18.81 8.32 -4.45
N ASN A 62 -18.36 7.10 -4.74
CA ASN A 62 -19.24 5.95 -4.93
C ASN A 62 -18.59 4.69 -4.33
N ASN A 63 -19.39 3.65 -4.10
CA ASN A 63 -18.91 2.43 -3.46
C ASN A 63 -17.77 1.75 -4.25
N HIS A 64 -17.74 1.89 -5.57
CA HIS A 64 -16.69 1.31 -6.41
C HIS A 64 -15.34 2.01 -6.16
N LEU A 65 -15.31 3.35 -6.24
CA LEU A 65 -14.10 4.15 -5.97
C LEU A 65 -13.60 4.01 -4.55
N ILE A 66 -14.50 3.91 -3.57
CA ILE A 66 -14.13 3.69 -2.18
C ILE A 66 -13.47 2.31 -2.05
N TYR A 67 -14.05 1.27 -2.65
CA TYR A 67 -13.47 -0.08 -2.64
C TYR A 67 -12.12 -0.11 -3.34
N GLU A 68 -12.02 0.48 -4.53
CA GLU A 68 -10.78 0.52 -5.32
C GLU A 68 -9.66 1.23 -4.56
N THR A 69 -9.97 2.33 -3.87
CA THR A 69 -9.01 3.04 -3.00
C THR A 69 -8.52 2.15 -1.85
N PHE A 70 -9.42 1.36 -1.25
CA PHE A 70 -9.07 0.38 -0.22
C PHE A 70 -8.20 -0.75 -0.74
N GLU A 71 -8.57 -1.31 -1.89
CA GLU A 71 -7.84 -2.38 -2.55
C GLU A 71 -6.43 -1.92 -2.91
N ASN A 72 -6.30 -0.75 -3.55
CA ASN A 72 -5.02 -0.16 -3.89
C ASN A 72 -4.16 0.12 -2.66
N TYR A 73 -4.74 0.60 -1.57
CA TYR A 73 -4.00 0.78 -0.31
C TYR A 73 -3.42 -0.54 0.22
N MET A 74 -4.20 -1.63 0.19
CA MET A 74 -3.74 -2.95 0.62
C MET A 74 -2.70 -3.55 -0.33
N LEU A 75 -2.86 -3.35 -1.64
CA LEU A 75 -1.91 -3.83 -2.64
C LEU A 75 -0.59 -3.07 -2.60
N ASN A 76 -0.61 -1.75 -2.33
CA ASN A 76 0.61 -0.97 -2.11
C ASN A 76 1.42 -1.49 -0.92
N PHE A 77 0.76 -2.10 0.07
CA PHE A 77 1.45 -2.74 1.19
C PHE A 77 2.21 -4.01 0.76
N VAL A 78 1.68 -4.76 -0.22
CA VAL A 78 2.41 -5.88 -0.84
C VAL A 78 3.68 -5.38 -1.51
N ASP A 79 3.61 -4.26 -2.25
CA ASP A 79 4.79 -3.67 -2.89
C ASP A 79 5.79 -3.15 -1.86
N PHE A 80 5.32 -2.57 -0.75
CA PHE A 80 6.18 -2.21 0.38
C PHE A 80 6.92 -3.43 0.94
N LEU A 81 6.23 -4.54 1.21
CA LEU A 81 6.84 -5.78 1.73
C LEU A 81 7.91 -6.33 0.79
N LYS A 82 7.72 -6.17 -0.52
CA LYS A 82 8.68 -6.62 -1.54
C LYS A 82 9.84 -5.67 -1.73
N SER A 83 9.61 -4.35 -1.64
CA SER A 83 10.65 -3.33 -1.82
C SER A 83 11.85 -3.52 -0.88
N LYS A 84 11.62 -4.09 0.31
CA LYS A 84 12.67 -4.39 1.30
C LYS A 84 13.63 -5.50 0.88
N HIS A 85 13.23 -6.34 -0.07
CA HIS A 85 14.01 -7.49 -0.55
C HIS A 85 14.43 -7.37 -2.02
N ARG A 86 13.89 -6.39 -2.75
CA ARG A 86 14.23 -6.14 -4.15
C ARG A 86 15.50 -5.30 -4.25
N ASN A 87 16.37 -5.64 -5.20
CA ASN A 87 17.53 -4.81 -5.51
C ASN A 87 17.06 -3.46 -6.10
N CYS A 88 17.46 -2.35 -5.49
CA CYS A 88 17.12 -0.99 -5.94
C CYS A 88 17.47 -0.75 -7.41
N GLN A 89 18.52 -1.37 -7.93
CA GLN A 89 18.90 -1.27 -9.34
C GLN A 89 17.83 -1.83 -10.29
N ASN A 90 17.18 -2.94 -9.91
CA ASN A 90 16.09 -3.53 -10.71
C ASN A 90 14.79 -2.72 -10.61
N ILE A 91 14.62 -1.92 -9.57
CA ILE A 91 13.46 -1.03 -9.44
C ILE A 91 13.66 0.19 -10.34
N LEU A 92 14.83 0.82 -10.27
CA LEU A 92 15.16 2.00 -11.06
C LEU A 92 15.15 1.73 -12.57
N SER A 93 15.58 0.54 -13.01
CA SER A 93 15.58 0.18 -14.43
C SER A 93 14.18 -0.02 -15.03
N ASN A 94 13.16 -0.26 -14.20
CA ASN A 94 11.78 -0.53 -14.65
C ASN A 94 10.84 0.67 -14.46
N LEU A 95 11.29 1.74 -13.79
CA LEU A 95 10.48 2.93 -13.56
C LEU A 95 10.63 3.91 -14.73
N LYS A 96 9.51 4.22 -15.38
CA LYS A 96 9.44 5.33 -16.32
C LYS A 96 9.15 6.60 -15.52
N VAL A 97 10.15 7.45 -15.36
CA VAL A 97 10.01 8.74 -14.67
C VAL A 97 9.72 9.81 -15.71
N GLU A 98 8.49 10.31 -15.75
CA GLU A 98 8.15 11.47 -16.57
C GLU A 98 8.89 12.71 -16.05
N ASN A 99 9.35 13.54 -16.99
CA ASN A 99 10.07 14.79 -16.70
C ASN A 99 11.43 14.63 -15.99
N PHE A 100 12.06 13.46 -16.05
CA PHE A 100 13.42 13.25 -15.50
C PHE A 100 14.45 14.21 -16.10
N GLU A 101 14.32 14.53 -17.38
CA GLU A 101 15.20 15.49 -18.09
C GLU A 101 15.16 16.91 -17.48
N ILE A 102 14.02 17.31 -16.90
CA ILE A 102 13.87 18.62 -16.25
C ILE A 102 14.65 18.64 -14.93
N LEU A 103 14.58 17.54 -14.18
CA LEU A 103 15.38 17.35 -12.96
C LEU A 103 16.88 17.36 -13.26
N GLU A 104 17.33 16.64 -14.29
CA GLU A 104 18.75 16.59 -14.65
C GLU A 104 19.31 17.96 -15.04
N LYS A 105 18.52 18.80 -15.73
CA LYS A 105 18.91 20.18 -16.08
C LYS A 105 18.91 21.16 -14.91
N THR A 106 18.16 20.88 -13.84
CA THR A 106 18.04 21.79 -12.68
C THR A 106 19.20 21.61 -11.69
N TYR A 107 19.83 20.44 -11.68
CA TYR A 107 20.87 20.07 -10.71
C TYR A 107 22.26 19.82 -11.34
N ARG A 108 22.43 20.07 -12.65
CA ARG A 108 23.73 20.21 -13.33
C ARG A 108 24.06 21.68 -13.53
#